data_AF-A0A6G3XN61-F1
#
_entry.id   AF-A0A6G3XN61-F1
#
_cell.length_a   1.000
_cell.length_b   1.000
_cell.length_c   1.000
_cell.angle_alpha   90.00
_cell.angle_beta   90.00
_cell.angle_gamma   90.00
#
_symmetry.space_group_name_H-M   'P 1'
#
loop_
_entity.id
_entity.type
_entity.pdbx_description
1 polymer ?
#
loop_
_entity_poly.entity_id
_entity_poly.type
_entity_poly.pdbx_seq_one_letter_code
_entity_poly.pdbx_strand_id
1 'polypeptide(L)'
;MFTLATELPGGIDSVRLLAEHGVIAAIGHTDATYEQTVEAIDAGATVATHLFNAMPPLAHRDPGPIAALLEDDRITVELINDGTHLHPAVLELAYRHKG
;
A
#
# COMPACT_ATOMS: atom_id res chain seq x y z
N MET A 1 -1.27 12.95 -6.75
CA MET A 1 -1.26 11.81 -5.82
C MET A 1 -0.90 12.32 -4.43
N PHE A 2 -1.49 11.74 -3.39
CA PHE A 2 -1.19 12.06 -1.99
C PHE A 2 -1.01 10.75 -1.22
N THR A 3 0.16 10.58 -0.58
CA THR A 3 0.46 9.41 0.25
C THR A 3 0.05 9.68 1.69
N LEU A 4 -0.68 8.75 2.30
CA LEU A 4 -1.11 8.85 3.69
C LEU A 4 -1.17 7.51 4.42
N ALA A 5 -0.99 7.58 5.74
CA ALA A 5 -1.27 6.52 6.68
C ALA A 5 -2.78 6.52 6.98
N THR A 6 -3.50 5.57 6.38
CA THR A 6 -4.97 5.58 6.36
C THR A 6 -5.61 5.11 7.68
N GLU A 7 -4.84 4.47 8.55
CA GLU A 7 -5.22 4.06 9.90
C GLU A 7 -5.30 5.22 10.90
N LEU A 8 -4.71 6.37 10.57
CA LEU A 8 -4.73 7.55 11.43
C LEU A 8 -6.11 8.23 11.44
N PRO A 9 -6.44 9.02 12.49
CA PRO A 9 -7.72 9.73 12.57
C PRO A 9 -8.02 10.56 11.32
N GLY A 10 -9.18 10.31 10.69
CA GLY A 10 -9.60 10.97 9.46
C GLY A 10 -8.93 10.42 8.19
N GLY A 11 -8.11 9.36 8.27
CA GLY A 11 -7.42 8.76 7.14
C GLY A 11 -8.37 8.24 6.07
N ILE A 12 -9.32 7.37 6.44
CA ILE A 12 -10.32 6.82 5.51
C ILE A 12 -11.20 7.91 4.89
N ASP A 13 -11.64 8.90 5.68
CA ASP A 13 -12.41 10.02 5.15
C ASP A 13 -11.59 10.88 4.18
N SER A 14 -10.29 11.01 4.44
CA SER A 14 -9.36 11.67 3.52
C SER A 14 -9.21 10.88 2.22
N VAL A 15 -9.17 9.54 2.26
CA VAL A 15 -9.16 8.70 1.06
C VAL A 15 -10.40 8.98 0.20
N ARG A 16 -11.59 8.94 0.80
CA ARG A 16 -12.85 9.22 0.07
C ARG A 16 -12.85 10.62 -0.52
N LEU A 17 -12.45 11.62 0.25
CA LEU A 17 -12.37 13.01 -0.20
C LEU A 17 -11.42 13.17 -1.39
N LEU A 18 -10.23 12.55 -1.32
CA LEU A 18 -9.25 12.59 -2.41
C LEU A 18 -9.82 11.93 -3.67
N ALA A 19 -10.42 10.74 -3.54
CA ALA A 19 -11.01 10.00 -4.66
C ALA A 19 -12.16 10.78 -5.33
N GLU A 20 -13.08 11.37 -4.54
CA GLU A 20 -14.17 12.22 -5.02
C GLU A 20 -13.67 13.42 -5.85
N HIS A 21 -12.50 13.95 -5.51
CA HIS A 21 -11.87 15.07 -6.21
C HIS A 21 -10.90 14.64 -7.32
N GLY A 22 -10.85 13.35 -7.66
CA GLY A 22 -9.96 12.82 -8.71
C GLY A 22 -8.48 12.83 -8.34
N VAL A 23 -8.15 12.96 -7.06
CA VAL A 23 -6.77 12.85 -6.55
C VAL A 23 -6.50 11.41 -6.16
N ILE A 24 -5.42 10.84 -6.69
CA ILE A 24 -4.97 9.49 -6.32
C ILE A 24 -4.57 9.48 -4.83
N ALA A 25 -5.31 8.73 -4.02
CA ALA A 25 -4.93 8.37 -2.66
C ALA A 25 -4.00 7.15 -2.71
N ALA A 26 -2.80 7.30 -2.14
CA ALA A 26 -1.79 6.26 -2.07
C ALA A 26 -1.51 5.87 -0.62
N ILE A 27 -1.38 4.57 -0.35
CA ILE A 27 -1.11 4.03 0.97
C ILE A 27 0.41 3.90 1.14
N GLY A 28 0.96 4.44 2.22
CA GLY A 28 2.39 4.38 2.52
C GLY A 28 2.74 5.07 3.84
N HIS A 29 3.92 4.79 4.39
CA HIS A 29 4.33 5.27 5.72
C HIS A 29 3.26 4.95 6.80
N THR A 30 2.76 3.72 6.77
CA THR A 30 1.59 3.27 7.52
C THR A 30 1.97 2.11 8.42
N ASP A 31 1.36 2.04 9.61
CA ASP A 31 1.38 0.88 10.50
C ASP A 31 0.04 0.11 10.45
N ALA A 32 -0.76 0.30 9.38
CA ALA A 32 -2.06 -0.32 9.23
C ALA A 32 -2.01 -1.85 9.25
N THR A 33 -3.04 -2.48 9.84
CA THR A 33 -3.24 -3.92 9.68
C THR A 33 -3.67 -4.26 8.26
N TYR A 34 -3.70 -5.55 7.94
CA TYR A 34 -4.27 -6.04 6.68
C TYR A 34 -5.72 -5.54 6.48
N GLU A 35 -6.58 -5.67 7.48
CA GLU A 35 -8.00 -5.27 7.40
C GLU A 35 -8.18 -3.77 7.23
N GLN A 36 -7.39 -2.96 7.95
CA GLN A 36 -7.41 -1.49 7.79
C GLN A 36 -6.95 -1.08 6.39
N THR A 37 -5.99 -1.82 5.82
CA THR A 37 -5.51 -1.57 4.46
C THR A 37 -6.60 -1.90 3.45
N VAL A 38 -7.29 -3.04 3.59
CA VAL A 38 -8.44 -3.40 2.74
C VAL A 38 -9.54 -2.33 2.83
N GLU A 39 -9.86 -1.83 4.01
CA GLU A 39 -10.84 -0.75 4.20
C GLU A 39 -10.44 0.52 3.41
N ALA A 40 -9.16 0.87 3.41
CA ALA A 40 -8.66 2.01 2.64
C ALA A 40 -8.74 1.79 1.13
N ILE A 41 -8.48 0.57 0.64
CA ILE A 41 -8.66 0.22 -0.77
C ILE A 41 -10.14 0.35 -1.16
N ASP A 42 -11.04 -0.20 -0.33
CA ASP A 42 -12.49 -0.11 -0.53
C ASP A 42 -13.01 1.33 -0.49
N ALA A 43 -12.34 2.21 0.27
CA ALA A 43 -12.62 3.64 0.30
C ALA A 43 -12.12 4.41 -0.94
N GLY A 44 -11.30 3.80 -1.79
CA GLY A 44 -10.84 4.38 -3.07
C GLY A 44 -9.33 4.61 -3.17
N ALA A 45 -8.52 4.10 -2.26
CA ALA A 45 -7.08 4.09 -2.44
C ALA A 45 -6.68 3.15 -3.58
N THR A 46 -5.73 3.57 -4.42
CA THR A 46 -5.39 2.87 -5.68
C THR A 46 -3.90 2.69 -5.91
N VAL A 47 -3.05 3.18 -5.01
CA VAL A 47 -1.59 3.08 -5.14
C VAL A 47 -0.95 2.64 -3.82
N ALA A 48 0.01 1.73 -3.88
CA ALA A 48 0.95 1.46 -2.79
C ALA A 48 2.22 2.29 -3.04
N THR A 49 2.52 3.25 -2.16
CA THR A 49 3.77 4.00 -2.22
C THR A 49 4.91 3.07 -1.78
N HIS A 50 5.98 3.01 -2.58
CA HIS A 50 7.25 2.30 -2.31
C HIS A 50 7.15 1.02 -1.47
N LEU A 51 6.31 0.07 -1.89
CA LEU A 51 5.96 -1.16 -1.15
C LEU A 51 7.16 -1.80 -0.44
N PHE A 52 6.90 -2.36 0.75
CA PHE A 52 7.86 -2.87 1.74
C PHE A 52 8.59 -1.79 2.57
N ASN A 53 8.76 -0.56 2.07
CA ASN A 53 9.50 0.48 2.77
C ASN A 53 8.59 1.27 3.71
N ALA A 54 9.03 1.52 4.95
CA ALA A 54 8.25 2.22 5.97
C ALA A 54 6.84 1.62 6.17
N MET A 55 6.78 0.29 6.25
CA MET A 55 5.59 -0.52 6.52
C MET A 55 5.96 -1.66 7.48
N PRO A 56 5.01 -2.19 8.28
CA PRO A 56 5.19 -3.44 9.01
C PRO A 56 5.63 -4.58 8.08
N PRO A 57 6.65 -5.38 8.46
CA PRO A 57 7.07 -6.53 7.66
C PRO A 57 5.96 -7.56 7.50
N LEU A 58 5.94 -8.24 6.35
CA LEU A 58 5.03 -9.35 6.09
C LEU A 58 5.26 -10.50 7.09
N ALA A 59 4.26 -10.85 7.89
CA ALA A 59 4.30 -11.98 8.82
C ALA A 59 3.17 -13.00 8.55
N HIS A 60 3.39 -14.26 8.96
CA HIS A 60 2.48 -15.38 8.63
C HIS A 60 1.07 -15.30 9.25
N ARG A 61 0.91 -14.54 10.33
CA ARG A 61 -0.33 -14.42 11.12
C ARG A 61 -0.90 -13.01 11.17
N ASP A 62 -0.09 -12.04 10.84
CA ASP A 62 -0.43 -10.63 10.76
C ASP A 62 0.29 -10.08 9.53
N PRO A 63 -0.31 -10.26 8.34
CA PRO A 63 0.40 -10.04 7.09
C PRO A 63 0.53 -8.55 6.73
N GLY A 64 -0.13 -7.67 7.50
CA GLY A 64 0.02 -6.23 7.40
C GLY A 64 -0.40 -5.64 6.06
N PRO A 65 0.03 -4.40 5.76
CA PRO A 65 -0.41 -3.69 4.58
C PRO A 65 0.24 -4.26 3.31
N ILE A 66 1.42 -4.88 3.42
CA ILE A 66 2.16 -5.41 2.29
C ILE A 66 1.35 -6.48 1.55
N ALA A 67 0.74 -7.42 2.26
CA ALA A 67 -0.07 -8.46 1.63
C ALA A 67 -1.31 -7.88 0.95
N ALA A 68 -2.10 -7.06 1.66
CA ALA A 68 -3.32 -6.45 1.13
C ALA A 68 -3.04 -5.63 -0.14
N LEU A 69 -1.99 -4.80 -0.12
CA LEU A 69 -1.60 -3.97 -1.27
C LEU A 69 -1.06 -4.81 -2.43
N LEU A 70 -0.32 -5.88 -2.14
CA LEU A 70 0.27 -6.71 -3.17
C LEU A 70 -0.78 -7.60 -3.84
N GLU A 71 -1.79 -8.11 -3.13
CA GLU A 71 -2.76 -9.06 -3.70
C GLU A 71 -3.99 -8.41 -4.35
N ASP A 72 -4.30 -7.16 -4.04
CA ASP A 72 -5.50 -6.51 -4.58
C ASP A 72 -5.27 -5.89 -5.96
N ASP A 73 -5.90 -6.42 -7.00
CA ASP A 73 -5.74 -5.99 -8.41
C ASP A 73 -6.11 -4.52 -8.67
N ARG A 74 -6.82 -3.86 -7.74
CA ARG A 74 -7.13 -2.42 -7.83
C ARG A 74 -5.92 -1.54 -7.52
N ILE A 75 -4.85 -2.10 -6.95
CA ILE A 75 -3.67 -1.37 -6.50
C ILE A 75 -2.53 -1.41 -7.53
N THR A 76 -2.08 -0.23 -7.93
CA THR A 76 -0.78 -0.05 -8.58
C THR A 76 0.32 -0.03 -7.52
N VAL A 77 1.34 -0.87 -7.69
CA VAL A 77 2.44 -1.00 -6.73
C VAL A 77 3.68 -0.23 -7.21
N GLU A 78 4.14 0.72 -6.41
CA GLU A 78 5.44 1.37 -6.62
C GLU A 78 6.55 0.62 -5.90
N LEU A 79 7.71 0.46 -6.56
CA LEU A 79 8.90 -0.18 -6.01
C LEU A 79 10.13 0.69 -6.27
N ILE A 80 11.06 0.73 -5.32
CA ILE A 80 12.37 1.37 -5.51
C ILE A 80 13.35 0.30 -5.99
N ASN A 81 13.60 0.27 -7.30
CA ASN A 81 14.45 -0.73 -7.95
C ASN A 81 15.92 -0.25 -8.06
N ASP A 82 16.59 -0.07 -6.92
CA ASP A 82 18.00 0.35 -6.85
C ASP A 82 18.94 -0.71 -6.24
N GLY A 83 18.39 -1.86 -5.83
CA GLY A 83 19.12 -2.95 -5.17
C GLY A 83 19.56 -2.65 -3.72
N THR A 84 19.23 -1.47 -3.19
CA THR A 84 19.54 -1.04 -1.82
C THR A 84 18.29 -1.04 -0.95
N HIS A 85 17.20 -0.46 -1.44
CA HIS A 85 15.91 -0.44 -0.74
C HIS A 85 15.28 -1.83 -0.73
N LEU A 86 15.42 -2.55 -1.83
CA LEU A 86 14.88 -3.90 -1.98
C LEU A 86 15.96 -4.86 -2.45
N HIS A 87 16.03 -6.01 -1.78
CA HIS A 87 16.80 -7.14 -2.26
C HIS A 87 16.23 -7.63 -3.61
N PRO A 88 17.06 -7.99 -4.61
CA PRO A 88 16.57 -8.43 -5.93
C PRO A 88 15.52 -9.54 -5.91
N ALA A 89 15.61 -10.47 -4.95
CA ALA A 89 14.60 -11.52 -4.78
C ALA A 89 13.21 -11.00 -4.36
N VAL A 90 13.13 -9.89 -3.61
CA VAL A 90 11.87 -9.26 -3.20
C VAL A 90 11.26 -8.49 -4.38
N LEU A 91 12.09 -7.80 -5.16
CA LEU A 91 11.67 -7.17 -6.42
C LEU A 91 11.04 -8.20 -7.38
N GLU A 92 11.71 -9.32 -7.59
CA GLU A 92 11.22 -10.41 -8.44
C GLU A 92 9.90 -11.01 -7.91
N LEU A 93 9.77 -11.17 -6.58
CA LEU A 93 8.54 -11.66 -5.96
C LEU A 93 7.36 -10.74 -6.24
N ALA A 94 7.53 -9.43 -6.02
CA ALA A 94 6.48 -8.45 -6.28
C ALA A 94 6.14 -8.38 -7.78
N TYR A 95 7.15 -8.38 -8.64
CA TYR A 95 6.96 -8.33 -10.09
C TYR A 95 6.18 -9.53 -10.62
N ARG A 96 6.48 -10.76 -10.17
CA ARG A 96 5.72 -11.95 -10.61
C ARG A 96 4.24 -11.94 -10.24
N HIS A 97 3.88 -11.17 -9.22
CA HIS A 97 2.50 -11.11 -8.75
C HIS A 97 1.72 -9.94 -9.35
N LYS A 98 2.38 -8.79 -9.61
CA LYS A 98 1.75 -7.55 -10.10
C LYS A 98 2.12 -7.12 -11.53
N GLY A 99 3.09 -7.77 -12.16
CA GLY A 99 3.70 -7.34 -13.42
C GLY A 99 3.49 -8.25 -14.62
#